data_AF-A0A355RLG0-F1
#
_entry.id   AF-A0A355RLG0-F1
#
_cell.length_a   1.000
_cell.length_b   1.000
_cell.length_c   1.000
_cell.angle_alpha   90.00
_cell.angle_beta   90.00
_cell.angle_gamma   90.00
#
_symmetry.space_group_name_H-M   'P 1'
#
loop_
_entity.id
_entity.type
_entity.pdbx_description
1 polymer ?
#
loop_
_entity_poly.entity_id
_entity_poly.type
_entity_poly.pdbx_seq_one_letter_code
_entity_poly.pdbx_strand_id
1 'polypeptide(L)'
;IPSEEVFTSPKKGEAEGIVYSAKPLVYQGQLIKDFWVKFEKGKAVDVHAEVGEEALRSILTLDEGSAYLGECALVPFDSPINNTGLLFYNTLFDENAACHLALGRGFTTLYPHFENYSEDELHSFGINKSLSHVDFMIGSKDLNIVGETIDGKQVQIFKDGNWAF
;
A
#
# COMPACT_ATOMS: atom_id res chain seq x y z
N ILE A 1 7.01 -16.27 -4.19
CA ILE A 1 8.17 -16.94 -3.57
C ILE A 1 9.41 -16.15 -3.99
N PRO A 2 10.02 -15.34 -3.10
CA PRO A 2 9.75 -15.22 -1.66
C PRO A 2 8.39 -14.58 -1.34
N SER A 3 7.97 -14.62 -0.06
CA SER A 3 6.87 -13.82 0.50
C SER A 3 7.12 -13.67 2.00
N GLU A 4 7.28 -12.44 2.48
CA GLU A 4 7.56 -12.06 3.89
C GLU A 4 6.43 -11.21 4.48
N GLU A 5 5.37 -10.99 3.72
CA GLU A 5 4.30 -10.07 4.03
C GLU A 5 3.08 -10.75 4.64
N VAL A 6 2.32 -9.96 5.40
CA VAL A 6 0.91 -10.21 5.66
C VAL A 6 0.12 -8.99 5.19
N PHE A 7 -0.92 -9.20 4.40
CA PHE A 7 -1.61 -8.12 3.71
C PHE A 7 -3.13 -8.30 3.73
N THR A 8 -3.82 -7.19 3.48
CA THR A 8 -5.27 -7.13 3.31
C THR A 8 -5.66 -6.02 2.35
N SER A 9 -6.89 -6.06 1.83
CA SER A 9 -7.46 -4.90 1.15
C SER A 9 -8.06 -3.91 2.15
N PRO A 10 -7.62 -2.63 2.16
CA PRO A 10 -8.25 -1.58 2.92
C PRO A 10 -9.61 -1.24 2.30
N LYS A 11 -10.46 -0.58 3.10
CA LYS A 11 -11.77 -0.14 2.64
C LYS A 11 -11.63 1.10 1.75
N LYS A 12 -12.09 1.00 0.50
CA LYS A 12 -12.19 2.12 -0.44
C LYS A 12 -13.00 3.24 0.20
N GLY A 13 -12.49 4.46 0.12
CA GLY A 13 -13.13 5.64 0.71
C GLY A 13 -12.69 5.96 2.14
N GLU A 14 -11.84 5.14 2.75
CA GLU A 14 -11.33 5.35 4.10
C GLU A 14 -9.79 5.45 4.12
N ALA A 15 -9.28 6.66 3.90
CA ALA A 15 -7.87 7.01 4.03
C ALA A 15 -7.74 8.53 4.17
N GLU A 16 -6.91 8.97 5.12
CA GLU A 16 -6.68 10.39 5.43
C GLU A 16 -5.19 10.61 5.73
N GLY A 17 -4.66 11.75 5.30
CA GLY A 17 -3.31 12.19 5.64
C GLY A 17 -2.31 12.10 4.49
N ILE A 18 -1.01 12.10 4.82
CA ILE A 18 0.08 12.07 3.84
C ILE A 18 0.99 10.88 4.17
N VAL A 19 1.33 10.10 3.16
CA VAL A 19 2.28 9.01 3.26
C VAL A 19 3.47 9.29 2.35
N TYR A 20 4.67 9.11 2.88
CA TYR A 20 5.93 9.29 2.17
C TYR A 20 6.47 7.93 1.77
N SER A 21 6.98 7.82 0.54
CA SER A 21 7.62 6.59 0.11
C SER A 21 8.97 6.42 0.78
N ALA A 22 9.25 5.21 1.25
CA ALA A 22 10.53 4.80 1.81
C ALA A 22 11.52 4.29 0.74
N LYS A 23 11.02 3.88 -0.44
CA LYS A 23 11.83 3.38 -1.55
C LYS A 23 11.39 4.00 -2.90
N PRO A 24 12.27 4.03 -3.91
CA PRO A 24 11.85 4.40 -5.26
C PRO A 24 10.85 3.40 -5.83
N LEU A 25 10.02 3.86 -6.76
CA LEU A 25 9.08 3.06 -7.54
C LEU A 25 9.51 3.08 -9.00
N VAL A 26 9.50 1.92 -9.67
CA VAL A 26 9.65 1.86 -11.13
C VAL A 26 8.28 1.57 -11.73
N TYR A 27 7.73 2.54 -12.45
CA TYR A 27 6.43 2.42 -13.10
C TYR A 27 6.57 2.65 -14.60
N GLN A 28 6.15 1.68 -15.42
CA GLN A 28 6.26 1.71 -16.88
C GLN A 28 7.67 2.09 -17.39
N GLY A 29 8.71 1.61 -16.68
CA GLY A 29 10.11 1.90 -17.01
C GLY A 29 10.61 3.29 -16.61
N GLN A 30 9.78 4.10 -15.95
CA GLN A 30 10.15 5.40 -15.38
C GLN A 30 10.40 5.27 -13.88
N LEU A 31 11.49 5.87 -13.42
CA LEU A 31 11.83 5.95 -12.00
C LEU A 31 11.04 7.09 -11.35
N ILE A 32 10.33 6.77 -10.28
CA ILE A 32 9.66 7.70 -9.38
C ILE A 32 10.41 7.65 -8.05
N LYS A 33 10.85 8.79 -7.54
CA LYS A 33 11.72 8.84 -6.35
C LYS A 33 11.43 10.05 -5.49
N ASP A 34 11.63 9.87 -4.17
CA ASP A 34 11.50 10.89 -3.13
C ASP A 34 10.13 11.57 -3.24
N PHE A 35 9.07 10.76 -3.05
CA PHE A 35 7.70 11.13 -3.32
C PHE A 35 6.76 10.91 -2.13
N TRP A 36 5.62 11.58 -2.18
CA TRP A 36 4.53 11.39 -1.22
C TRP A 36 3.17 11.40 -1.92
N VAL A 37 2.19 10.81 -1.24
CA VAL A 37 0.78 10.78 -1.67
C VAL A 37 -0.08 11.31 -0.54
N LYS A 38 -0.97 12.26 -0.84
CA LYS A 38 -1.94 12.83 0.09
C LYS A 38 -3.33 12.24 -0.17
N PHE A 39 -3.96 11.74 0.88
CA PHE A 39 -5.31 11.20 0.87
C PHE A 39 -6.28 12.12 1.61
N GLU A 40 -7.45 12.33 1.01
CA GLU A 40 -8.61 12.94 1.65
C GLU A 40 -9.87 12.15 1.27
N LYS A 41 -10.70 11.78 2.25
CA LYS A 41 -11.91 10.98 2.06
C LYS A 41 -11.67 9.69 1.26
N GLY A 42 -10.54 9.05 1.52
CA GLY A 42 -10.10 7.82 0.86
C GLY A 42 -9.48 7.98 -0.51
N LYS A 43 -9.48 9.17 -1.10
CA LYS A 43 -8.94 9.41 -2.44
C LYS A 43 -7.58 10.09 -2.34
N ALA A 44 -6.62 9.63 -3.13
CA ALA A 44 -5.39 10.36 -3.41
C ALA A 44 -5.73 11.66 -4.15
N VAL A 45 -5.62 12.79 -3.45
CA VAL A 45 -5.98 14.12 -3.96
C VAL A 45 -4.79 14.92 -4.45
N ASP A 46 -3.58 14.57 -3.99
CA ASP A 46 -2.36 15.23 -4.43
C ASP A 46 -1.13 14.32 -4.26
N VAL A 47 -0.10 14.60 -5.05
CA VAL A 47 1.19 13.89 -5.05
C VAL A 47 2.30 14.88 -5.37
N HIS A 48 3.51 14.53 -4.95
CA HIS A 48 4.75 15.20 -5.36
C HIS A 48 5.85 14.15 -5.48
N ALA A 49 6.77 14.33 -6.42
CA ALA A 49 7.99 13.54 -6.49
C ALA A 49 9.16 14.38 -6.99
N GLU A 50 10.34 14.25 -6.38
CA GLU A 50 11.55 14.92 -6.89
C GLU A 50 11.96 14.40 -8.28
N VAL A 51 11.66 13.12 -8.56
CA VAL A 51 11.87 12.50 -9.86
C VAL A 51 10.61 11.74 -10.27
N GLY A 52 10.18 11.91 -11.52
CA GLY A 52 9.09 11.13 -12.10
C GLY A 52 7.68 11.55 -11.66
N GLU A 53 7.47 12.80 -11.25
CA GLU A 53 6.16 13.27 -10.76
C GLU A 53 5.04 13.10 -11.79
N GLU A 54 5.28 13.37 -13.07
CA GLU A 54 4.28 13.17 -14.12
C GLU A 54 3.85 11.69 -14.22
N ALA A 55 4.80 10.77 -14.06
CA ALA A 55 4.52 9.33 -14.01
C ALA A 55 3.66 8.98 -12.79
N LEU A 56 3.98 9.53 -11.62
CA LEU A 56 3.21 9.35 -10.40
C LEU A 56 1.78 9.89 -10.54
N ARG A 57 1.62 11.09 -11.10
CA ARG A 57 0.30 11.68 -11.38
C ARG A 57 -0.50 10.84 -12.37
N SER A 58 0.16 10.23 -13.36
CA SER A 58 -0.50 9.38 -14.35
C SER A 58 -1.17 8.14 -13.73
N ILE A 59 -0.60 7.59 -12.65
CA ILE A 59 -1.18 6.46 -11.91
C ILE A 59 -2.56 6.84 -11.37
N LEU A 60 -2.71 8.05 -10.81
CA LEU A 60 -3.97 8.50 -10.18
C LEU A 60 -5.10 8.77 -11.18
N THR A 61 -4.78 8.89 -12.47
CA THR A 61 -5.75 9.26 -13.52
C THR A 61 -6.08 8.10 -14.47
N LEU A 62 -5.56 6.90 -14.22
CA LEU A 62 -5.74 5.76 -15.11
C LEU A 62 -7.21 5.33 -15.20
N ASP A 63 -7.89 5.23 -14.05
CA ASP A 63 -9.31 4.93 -13.96
C ASP A 63 -9.90 5.46 -12.65
N GLU A 64 -11.21 5.26 -12.42
CA GLU A 64 -11.89 5.76 -11.24
C GLU A 64 -11.29 5.21 -9.92
N GLY A 65 -10.83 3.97 -9.92
CA GLY A 65 -10.28 3.30 -8.76
C GLY A 65 -8.80 3.56 -8.53
N SER A 66 -8.06 4.03 -9.54
CA SER A 66 -6.60 4.11 -9.47
C SER A 66 -6.07 5.14 -8.46
N ALA A 67 -6.94 6.08 -8.01
CA ALA A 67 -6.65 7.03 -6.94
C ALA A 67 -7.08 6.56 -5.54
N TYR A 68 -7.45 5.29 -5.36
CA TYR A 68 -7.83 4.73 -4.05
C TYR A 68 -6.91 3.57 -3.70
N LEU A 69 -6.77 3.28 -2.41
CA LEU A 69 -5.97 2.15 -1.96
C LEU A 69 -6.65 0.81 -2.27
N GLY A 70 -5.86 -0.16 -2.71
CA GLY A 70 -6.26 -1.55 -2.96
C GLY A 70 -5.64 -2.54 -1.98
N GLU A 71 -4.51 -2.19 -1.38
CA GLU A 71 -3.77 -3.06 -0.47
C GLU A 71 -3.06 -2.27 0.63
N CYS A 72 -2.94 -2.94 1.78
CA CYS A 72 -2.08 -2.58 2.88
C CYS A 72 -1.36 -3.84 3.36
N ALA A 73 -0.02 -3.82 3.27
CA ALA A 73 0.83 -4.94 3.60
C ALA A 73 1.84 -4.59 4.68
N LEU A 74 2.04 -5.51 5.61
CA LEU A 74 2.96 -5.41 6.73
C LEU A 74 4.14 -6.34 6.53
N VAL A 75 5.34 -5.77 6.55
CA VAL A 75 6.62 -6.49 6.51
C VAL A 75 7.53 -5.88 7.59
N PRO A 76 8.04 -6.66 8.55
CA PRO A 76 8.95 -6.12 9.54
C PRO A 76 10.22 -5.56 8.88
N PHE A 77 10.70 -4.42 9.38
CA PHE A 77 11.92 -3.80 8.91
C PHE A 77 13.13 -4.74 9.11
N ASP A 78 13.16 -5.48 10.22
CA ASP A 78 14.12 -6.58 10.42
C ASP A 78 13.62 -7.85 9.70
N SER A 79 13.82 -7.89 8.38
CA SER A 79 13.47 -9.02 7.51
C SER A 79 14.65 -9.43 6.63
N PRO A 80 14.74 -10.72 6.22
CA PRO A 80 15.90 -11.22 5.47
C PRO A 80 16.20 -10.41 4.19
N ILE A 81 15.16 -9.99 3.46
CA ILE A 81 15.32 -9.23 2.21
C ILE A 81 15.76 -7.80 2.51
N ASN A 82 15.13 -7.12 3.48
CA ASN A 82 15.52 -5.75 3.83
C ASN A 82 16.94 -5.67 4.37
N ASN A 83 17.36 -6.67 5.15
CA ASN A 83 18.69 -6.75 5.75
C ASN A 83 19.82 -6.94 4.73
N THR A 84 19.51 -7.28 3.48
CA THR A 84 20.50 -7.28 2.40
C THR A 84 20.98 -5.87 2.03
N GLY A 85 20.17 -4.84 2.32
CA GLY A 85 20.44 -3.45 1.97
C GLY A 85 20.39 -3.15 0.46
N LEU A 86 19.94 -4.10 -0.35
CA LEU A 86 19.86 -3.96 -1.80
C LEU A 86 18.52 -3.33 -2.21
N LEU A 87 18.57 -2.39 -3.15
CA LEU A 87 17.41 -1.97 -3.94
C LEU A 87 17.36 -2.85 -5.17
N PHE A 88 16.30 -3.65 -5.31
CA PHE A 88 16.22 -4.62 -6.40
C PHE A 88 15.63 -4.03 -7.68
N TYR A 89 15.01 -2.84 -7.61
CA TYR A 89 14.28 -2.21 -8.72
C TYR A 89 13.28 -3.18 -9.35
N ASN A 90 12.70 -4.03 -8.50
CA ASN A 90 11.78 -5.08 -8.89
C ASN A 90 10.73 -5.21 -7.80
N THR A 91 9.47 -4.97 -8.17
CA THR A 91 8.34 -4.92 -7.23
C THR A 91 8.29 -6.12 -6.30
N LEU A 92 8.42 -7.35 -6.84
CA LEU A 92 8.35 -8.59 -6.05
C LEU A 92 9.38 -8.64 -4.90
N PHE A 93 10.59 -8.13 -5.12
CA PHE A 93 11.62 -8.14 -4.08
C PHE A 93 11.48 -6.93 -3.15
N ASP A 94 11.17 -5.76 -3.69
CA ASP A 94 11.09 -4.54 -2.90
C ASP A 94 9.84 -4.50 -2.01
N GLU A 95 8.71 -5.10 -2.42
CA GLU A 95 7.46 -5.25 -1.65
C GLU A 95 7.65 -6.15 -0.41
N ASN A 96 8.48 -7.19 -0.53
CA ASN A 96 8.79 -8.13 0.54
C ASN A 96 9.94 -7.64 1.45
N ALA A 97 10.38 -6.40 1.27
CA ALA A 97 11.45 -5.79 2.05
C ALA A 97 10.99 -4.59 2.89
N ALA A 98 9.72 -4.19 2.79
CA ALA A 98 9.16 -3.09 3.56
C ALA A 98 7.63 -3.14 3.53
N CYS A 99 6.97 -2.67 4.59
CA CYS A 99 5.53 -2.38 4.52
C CYS A 99 5.24 -1.54 3.27
N HIS A 100 4.13 -1.82 2.61
CA HIS A 100 3.74 -1.13 1.39
C HIS A 100 2.23 -0.93 1.33
N LEU A 101 1.83 -0.03 0.44
CA LEU A 101 0.45 0.22 0.07
C LEU A 101 0.33 0.09 -1.44
N ALA A 102 -0.82 -0.34 -1.94
CA ALA A 102 -1.10 -0.32 -3.37
C ALA A 102 -2.16 0.72 -3.72
N LEU A 103 -1.90 1.52 -4.76
CA LEU A 103 -2.92 2.30 -5.45
C LEU A 103 -3.62 1.41 -6.51
N GLY A 104 -4.95 1.45 -6.55
CA GLY A 104 -5.75 0.69 -7.49
C GLY A 104 -6.41 -0.54 -6.87
N ARG A 105 -6.47 -1.63 -7.62
CA ARG A 105 -7.35 -2.78 -7.41
C ARG A 105 -7.04 -3.47 -6.08
N GLY A 106 -8.09 -3.75 -5.29
CA GLY A 106 -7.99 -4.64 -4.13
C GLY A 106 -8.27 -6.10 -4.46
N PHE A 107 -7.87 -6.99 -3.57
CA PHE A 107 -8.04 -8.43 -3.68
C PHE A 107 -9.36 -8.88 -3.05
N THR A 108 -10.33 -9.22 -3.91
CA THR A 108 -11.64 -9.70 -3.49
C THR A 108 -11.57 -11.04 -2.74
N THR A 109 -10.57 -11.86 -3.05
CA THR A 109 -10.34 -13.17 -2.43
C THR A 109 -9.95 -13.10 -0.95
N LEU A 110 -9.58 -11.92 -0.44
CA LEU A 110 -9.27 -11.71 0.98
C LEU A 110 -10.53 -11.46 1.81
N TYR A 111 -11.68 -11.24 1.16
CA TYR A 111 -12.94 -11.06 1.88
C TYR A 111 -13.40 -12.38 2.49
N PRO A 112 -13.89 -12.39 3.74
CA PRO A 112 -14.42 -13.60 4.35
C PRO A 112 -15.53 -14.24 3.50
N HIS A 113 -15.38 -15.51 3.18
CA HIS A 113 -16.33 -16.28 2.38
C HIS A 113 -16.61 -15.65 0.99
N PHE A 114 -15.60 -15.06 0.35
CA PHE A 114 -15.72 -14.39 -0.95
C PHE A 114 -16.42 -15.23 -2.02
N GLU A 115 -16.30 -16.56 -1.95
CA GLU A 115 -16.93 -17.52 -2.86
C GLU A 115 -18.47 -17.48 -2.86
N ASN A 116 -19.08 -16.91 -1.81
CA ASN A 116 -20.53 -16.77 -1.68
C ASN A 116 -21.08 -15.49 -2.32
N TYR A 117 -20.23 -14.62 -2.84
CA TYR A 117 -20.60 -13.31 -3.36
C TYR A 117 -20.17 -13.14 -4.81
N SER A 118 -20.92 -12.35 -5.56
CA SER A 118 -20.50 -11.86 -6.87
C SER A 118 -19.39 -10.81 -6.73
N GLU A 119 -18.65 -10.58 -7.81
CA GLU A 119 -17.58 -9.57 -7.85
C GLU A 119 -18.12 -8.16 -7.55
N ASP A 120 -19.30 -7.81 -8.09
CA ASP A 120 -19.91 -6.51 -7.84
C ASP A 120 -20.37 -6.34 -6.37
N GLU A 121 -20.82 -7.42 -5.71
CA GLU A 121 -21.10 -7.39 -4.26
C GLU A 121 -19.83 -7.15 -3.45
N LEU A 122 -18.74 -7.84 -3.77
CA LEU A 122 -17.45 -7.68 -3.08
C LEU A 122 -16.92 -6.25 -3.20
N HIS A 123 -17.08 -5.63 -4.37
CA HIS A 123 -16.75 -4.22 -4.55
C HIS A 123 -17.70 -3.29 -3.78
N SER A 124 -18.98 -3.63 -3.69
CA SER A 124 -19.95 -2.87 -2.87
C SER A 124 -19.64 -2.91 -1.37
N PHE A 125 -18.91 -3.94 -0.90
CA PHE A 125 -18.44 -4.04 0.48
C PHE A 125 -17.22 -3.15 0.78
N GLY A 126 -16.69 -2.46 -0.23
CA GLY A 126 -15.62 -1.50 -0.10
C GLY A 126 -14.28 -1.98 -0.66
N ILE A 127 -14.20 -3.12 -1.34
CA ILE A 127 -12.97 -3.54 -2.01
C ILE A 127 -12.81 -2.73 -3.29
N ASN A 128 -11.68 -2.06 -3.45
CA ASN A 128 -11.48 -1.16 -4.58
C ASN A 128 -11.42 -1.91 -5.93
N LYS A 129 -12.09 -1.36 -6.95
CA LYS A 129 -12.10 -1.86 -8.33
C LYS A 129 -11.28 -0.93 -9.20
N SER A 130 -10.26 -1.44 -9.88
CA SER A 130 -9.39 -0.68 -10.78
C SER A 130 -8.73 -1.63 -11.79
N LEU A 131 -8.20 -1.07 -12.89
CA LEU A 131 -7.43 -1.81 -13.88
C LEU A 131 -5.95 -1.93 -13.48
N SER A 132 -5.45 -0.99 -12.67
CA SER A 132 -4.09 -1.05 -12.13
C SER A 132 -4.05 -1.57 -10.70
N HIS A 133 -2.86 -1.99 -10.31
CA HIS A 133 -2.46 -2.27 -8.94
C HIS A 133 -0.98 -1.89 -8.88
N VAL A 134 -0.64 -0.87 -8.08
CA VAL A 134 0.70 -0.28 -8.05
C VAL A 134 1.16 -0.13 -6.61
N ASP A 135 2.09 -0.99 -6.23
CA ASP A 135 2.71 -1.02 -4.92
C ASP A 135 3.74 0.08 -4.76
N PHE A 136 3.73 0.73 -3.59
CA PHE A 136 4.79 1.61 -3.17
C PHE A 136 5.11 1.41 -1.69
N MET A 137 6.41 1.34 -1.39
CA MET A 137 6.92 0.95 -0.09
C MET A 137 6.96 2.14 0.86
N ILE A 138 6.46 1.94 2.08
CA ILE A 138 6.36 2.95 3.15
C ILE A 138 7.11 2.52 4.42
N GLY A 139 7.55 1.26 4.49
CA GLY A 139 8.26 0.68 5.63
C GLY A 139 9.59 1.35 5.90
N SER A 140 9.79 1.80 7.14
CA SER A 140 11.03 2.40 7.62
C SER A 140 11.35 1.92 9.05
N LYS A 141 12.60 2.11 9.48
CA LYS A 141 13.07 1.72 10.83
C LYS A 141 12.37 2.46 11.97
N ASP A 142 11.75 3.59 11.67
CA ASP A 142 11.03 4.45 12.60
C ASP A 142 9.50 4.39 12.41
N LEU A 143 9.02 3.47 11.55
CA LEU A 143 7.60 3.27 11.31
C LEU A 143 6.93 2.74 12.59
N ASN A 144 5.84 3.41 12.97
CA ASN A 144 4.97 3.00 14.06
C ASN A 144 3.55 2.81 13.49
N ILE A 145 2.93 1.67 13.76
CA ILE A 145 1.57 1.34 13.31
C ILE A 145 0.73 1.03 14.53
N VAL A 146 -0.38 1.73 14.67
CA VAL A 146 -1.40 1.50 15.70
C VAL A 146 -2.67 1.03 15.01
N GLY A 147 -3.16 -0.14 15.42
CA GLY A 147 -4.48 -0.63 15.02
C GLY A 147 -5.54 -0.07 15.96
N GLU A 148 -6.71 0.21 15.41
CA GLU A 148 -7.90 0.61 16.16
C GLU A 148 -8.98 -0.48 16.03
N THR A 149 -9.49 -0.94 17.16
CA THR A 149 -10.59 -1.91 17.20
C THR A 149 -11.94 -1.21 17.01
N ILE A 150 -13.00 -1.99 16.77
CA ILE A 150 -14.37 -1.47 16.59
C ILE A 150 -14.87 -0.65 17.80
N ASP A 151 -14.41 -0.97 19.01
CA ASP A 151 -14.72 -0.25 20.25
C ASP A 151 -13.77 0.93 20.54
N GLY A 152 -12.90 1.30 19.58
CA GLY A 152 -11.99 2.45 19.66
C GLY A 152 -10.73 2.21 20.50
N LYS A 153 -10.45 0.95 20.90
CA LYS A 153 -9.22 0.63 21.61
C LYS A 153 -8.05 0.64 20.63
N GLN A 154 -7.00 1.35 21.01
CA GLN A 154 -5.73 1.38 20.27
C GLN A 154 -4.82 0.21 20.69
N VAL A 155 -4.22 -0.45 19.71
CA VAL A 155 -3.28 -1.55 19.88
C VAL A 155 -2.03 -1.26 19.07
N GLN A 156 -0.86 -1.24 19.70
CA GLN A 156 0.41 -1.09 18.97
C GLN A 156 0.65 -2.36 18.15
N ILE A 157 0.73 -2.22 16.83
CA ILE A 157 1.00 -3.32 15.89
C ILE A 157 2.47 -3.34 15.54
N PHE A 158 3.01 -2.20 15.07
CA PHE A 158 4.44 -2.01 14.84
C PHE A 158 5.01 -0.95 15.74
N LYS A 159 6.19 -1.19 16.31
CA LYS A 159 7.02 -0.19 16.99
C LYS A 159 8.42 -0.22 16.39
N ASP A 160 8.96 0.94 16.04
CA ASP A 160 10.31 1.08 15.48
C ASP A 160 10.55 0.08 14.30
N GLY A 161 9.59 0.06 13.37
CA GLY A 161 9.63 -0.74 12.16
C GLY A 161 9.34 -2.24 12.32
N ASN A 162 9.06 -2.74 13.54
CA ASN A 162 8.91 -4.18 13.80
C ASN A 162 7.66 -4.50 14.61
N TRP A 163 7.26 -5.77 14.64
CA TRP A 163 6.15 -6.24 15.49
C TRP A 163 6.35 -5.84 16.94
N ALA A 164 5.30 -5.30 17.57
CA ALA A 164 5.36 -4.76 18.92
C ALA A 164 5.34 -5.82 20.05
N PHE A 165 5.16 -7.10 19.70
CA PHE A 165 4.98 -8.21 20.64
C PHE A 165 5.80 -9.45 20.25
#